data_AF-A0A2J7ZA54-F1
#
_entry.id   AF-A0A2J7ZA54-F1
#
_cell.length_a   1.000
_cell.length_b   1.000
_cell.length_c   1.000
_cell.angle_alpha   90.00
_cell.angle_beta   90.00
_cell.angle_gamma   90.00
#
_symmetry.space_group_name_H-M   'P 1'
#
loop_
_entity.id
_entity.type
_entity.pdbx_description
1 polymer ?
#
loop_
_entity_poly.entity_id
_entity_poly.type
_entity_poly.pdbx_seq_one_letter_code
_entity_poly.pdbx_strand_id
1 'polypeptide(L)' 'MCPECHTRLEEWDAKRGGDPHAYVTDTLRCPGCELIEQERDHVPGDRSGYGVKIQLLPRGLHRDNT' A
#
# COMPACT_ATOMS: atom_id res chain seq x y z
N MET A 1 -12.46 -17.08 -13.85
CA MET A 1 -11.72 -16.20 -12.91
C MET A 1 -11.37 -14.91 -13.63
N CYS A 2 -11.64 -13.76 -13.04
CA CYS A 2 -11.29 -12.46 -13.62
C CYS A 2 -9.77 -12.32 -13.75
N PRO A 3 -9.22 -11.88 -14.90
CA PRO A 3 -7.78 -11.72 -15.08
C PRO A 3 -7.19 -10.53 -14.31
N GLU A 4 -8.02 -9.58 -13.85
CA GLU A 4 -7.55 -8.37 -13.15
C GLU A 4 -7.62 -8.51 -11.63
N CYS A 5 -8.76 -8.96 -11.11
CA CYS A 5 -8.98 -9.06 -9.66
C CYS A 5 -9.04 -10.51 -9.14
N HIS A 6 -8.87 -11.50 -10.01
CA HIS A 6 -8.88 -12.93 -9.68
C HIS A 6 -10.18 -13.44 -9.04
N THR A 7 -11.24 -12.66 -9.04
CA THR A 7 -12.55 -13.08 -8.55
C THR A 7 -13.11 -14.23 -9.40
N ARG A 8 -13.72 -15.22 -8.75
CA ARG A 8 -14.46 -16.32 -9.40
C ARG A 8 -15.95 -15.99 -9.42
N LEU A 9 -16.53 -15.75 -10.60
CA LEU A 9 -17.92 -15.29 -10.75
C LEU A 9 -18.93 -16.33 -10.25
N GLU A 10 -18.61 -17.61 -10.38
CA GLU A 10 -19.43 -18.72 -9.90
C GLU A 10 -19.65 -18.68 -8.38
N GLU A 11 -18.74 -18.10 -7.61
CA GLU A 11 -18.85 -17.98 -6.15
C GLU A 11 -19.80 -16.85 -5.72
N TRP A 12 -20.25 -16.00 -6.65
CA TRP A 12 -21.22 -14.92 -6.41
C TRP A 12 -22.64 -15.30 -6.81
N ASP A 13 -22.82 -16.37 -7.59
CA ASP A 13 -24.11 -16.76 -8.13
C ASP A 13 -24.93 -17.54 -7.09
N ALA A 14 -25.90 -16.86 -6.48
CA ALA A 14 -26.81 -17.45 -5.50
C ALA A 14 -27.57 -18.69 -6.05
N LYS A 15 -27.84 -18.77 -7.36
CA LYS A 15 -28.51 -19.93 -7.97
C LYS A 15 -27.60 -21.15 -8.04
N ARG A 16 -26.29 -20.95 -7.90
CA ARG A 16 -25.26 -22.00 -7.88
C ARG A 16 -24.69 -22.22 -6.48
N GLY A 17 -25.34 -21.67 -5.45
CA GLY A 17 -24.90 -21.78 -4.05
C GLY A 17 -23.81 -20.80 -3.65
N GLY A 18 -23.53 -19.79 -4.48
CA GLY A 18 -22.61 -18.69 -4.16
C GLY A 18 -23.23 -17.63 -3.23
N ASP A 19 -22.40 -16.71 -2.78
CA ASP A 19 -22.76 -15.61 -1.88
C ASP A 19 -22.42 -14.27 -2.55
N PRO A 20 -23.36 -13.32 -2.70
CA PRO A 20 -23.07 -11.96 -3.15
C PRO A 20 -22.03 -11.20 -2.30
N HIS A 21 -21.72 -11.71 -1.10
CA HIS A 21 -20.68 -11.22 -0.20
C HIS A 21 -19.46 -12.16 -0.13
N ALA A 22 -19.27 -13.05 -1.12
CA ALA A 22 -18.16 -14.01 -1.17
C ALA A 22 -16.77 -13.34 -1.08
N TYR A 23 -16.67 -12.05 -1.42
CA TYR A 23 -15.44 -11.26 -1.32
C TYR A 23 -15.75 -9.90 -0.71
N VAL A 24 -14.87 -9.44 0.18
CA VAL A 24 -14.89 -8.09 0.75
C VAL A 24 -13.60 -7.36 0.39
N THR A 25 -13.67 -6.04 0.23
CA THR A 25 -12.46 -5.23 0.06
C THR A 25 -11.79 -5.01 1.40
N ASP A 26 -10.51 -5.33 1.50
CA ASP A 26 -9.68 -4.96 2.65
C ASP A 26 -8.83 -3.74 2.31
N THR A 27 -8.63 -2.85 3.28
CA THR A 27 -7.76 -1.69 3.15
C THR A 27 -6.72 -1.76 4.26
N LEU A 28 -5.50 -2.14 3.89
CA LEU A 28 -4.38 -2.21 4.81
C LEU A 28 -3.61 -0.89 4.81
N ARG A 29 -3.43 -0.29 6.00
CA ARG A 29 -2.45 0.78 6.20
C ARG A 29 -1.08 0.15 6.40
N CYS A 30 -0.18 0.35 5.44
CA CYS A 30 1.21 -0.09 5.57
C CYS A 30 2.00 0.91 6.43
N PRO A 31 2.56 0.50 7.59
CA PRO A 31 3.33 1.41 8.45
C PRO A 31 4.52 2.05 7.73
N GLY A 32 5.17 1.33 6.82
CA GLY A 32 6.29 1.86 6.03
C GLY A 32 5.86 2.94 5.04
N CYS A 33 4.78 2.70 4.29
CA CYS A 33 4.25 3.71 3.36
C CYS A 33 3.78 4.95 4.12
N GLU A 34 3.12 4.77 5.27
CA GLU A 34 2.74 5.88 6.13
C GLU A 34 3.93 6.73 6.56
N LEU A 35 5.02 6.11 7.02
CA LEU A 35 6.23 6.84 7.41
C LEU A 35 6.85 7.62 6.24
N ILE A 36 6.81 7.05 5.03
CA ILE A 36 7.30 7.74 3.83
C ILE A 36 6.45 8.98 3.55
N GLU A 37 5.12 8.88 3.61
CA GLU A 37 4.25 10.04 3.38
C GLU A 37 4.40 11.09 4.48
N GLN A 38 4.53 10.67 5.74
CA GLN A 38 4.81 11.60 6.84
C GLN A 38 6.12 12.39 6.62
N GLU A 39 7.18 11.72 6.16
CA GLU A 39 8.44 12.41 5.86
C GLU A 39 8.30 13.34 4.63
N ARG A 40 7.45 12.98 3.66
CA ARG A 40 7.15 13.84 2.50
C ARG A 40 6.46 15.13 2.91
N ASP A 41 5.60 15.10 3.92
CA ASP A 41 4.93 16.30 4.45
C ASP A 41 5.94 17.34 4.98
N HIS A 42 7.17 16.93 5.28
CA HIS A 42 8.25 17.81 5.72
C HIS A 42 9.16 18.32 4.60
N VAL A 43 9.02 17.80 3.37
CA VAL A 43 9.82 18.26 2.22
C VAL A 43 9.27 19.60 1.71
N PRO A 44 10.09 20.67 1.66
CA PRO A 44 9.64 21.94 1.13
C PRO A 44 9.19 21.85 -0.34
N GLY A 45 8.08 22.50 -0.69
CA GLY A 45 7.59 22.56 -2.08
C GLY A 45 8.38 23.49 -3.01
N ASP A 46 9.34 24.26 -2.48
CA ASP A 46 10.21 25.12 -3.27
C ASP A 46 11.47 24.37 -3.76
N ARG A 47 12.42 25.11 -4.36
CA ARG A 47 13.65 24.52 -4.90
C ARG A 47 14.52 23.83 -3.85
N SER A 48 14.37 24.13 -2.55
CA SER A 48 15.13 23.47 -1.50
C SER A 48 14.71 22.01 -1.29
N GLY A 49 13.50 21.63 -1.70
CA GLY A 49 13.05 20.22 -1.69
C GLY A 49 13.50 19.42 -2.93
N TYR A 50 14.14 20.05 -3.91
CA TYR A 50 14.50 19.36 -5.15
C TYR A 50 15.62 18.34 -4.91
N GLY A 51 15.45 17.15 -5.50
CA GLY A 51 16.44 16.06 -5.40
C GLY A 51 16.41 15.29 -4.07
N VAL A 52 15.48 15.60 -3.17
CA VAL A 52 15.30 14.84 -1.92
C VAL A 52 14.72 13.45 -2.24
N LYS A 53 15.38 12.40 -1.73
CA LYS A 53 14.90 11.02 -1.79
C LYS A 53 14.59 10.52 -0.39
N ILE A 54 13.33 10.13 -0.17
CA ILE A 54 12.89 9.48 1.07
C ILE A 54 12.95 7.97 0.87
N GLN A 55 13.67 7.28 1.77
CA GLN A 55 13.81 5.84 1.75
C GLN A 55 13.78 5.28 3.17
N LEU A 56 13.20 4.09 3.33
CA LEU A 56 13.26 3.35 4.58
C LEU A 56 14.55 2.54 4.64
N LEU A 57 15.24 2.61 5.77
CA LEU A 57 16.39 1.78 6.08
C LEU A 57 16.11 0.96 7.35
N PRO A 58 16.48 -0.34 7.39
CA PRO A 58 16.49 -1.09 8.62
C PRO A 58 17.27 -0.35 9.71
N ARG A 59 16.75 -0.32 10.93
CA ARG A 59 17.34 0.45 12.04
C ARG A 59 18.79 0.05 12.35
N GLY A 60 19.16 -1.21 12.12
CA GLY A 60 20.54 -1.68 12.24
C GLY A 60 21.48 -1.03 11.23
N LEU A 61 21.03 -0.80 9.99
CA LEU A 61 21.82 -0.18 8.92
C LEU A 61 21.88 1.35 9.02
N HIS A 62 20.92 1.99 9.69
CA HIS A 62 20.94 3.44 9.89
C HIS A 62 22.07 3.91 10.83
N ARG A 63 22.49 3.08 11.78
CA ARG A 63 23.50 3.44 12.79
C ARG A 63 24.92 3.54 12.23
N ASP A 64 25.18 2.95 11.07
CA ASP A 64 26.51 2.88 10.48
C ASP A 64 26.77 4.03 9.49
N ASN A 65 25.77 4.88 9.25
CA ASN A 65 25.79 6.00 8.30
C ASN A 65 25.74 7.39 8.98
N THR A 66 25.84 7.47 10.30
CA THR A 66 25.86 8.71 11.11
C THR A 66 27.10 8.73 11.97
#